data_AF-A0A0G0AVY3-F1
#
_entry.id   AF-A0A0G0AVY3-F1
#
_cell.length_a   1.000
_cell.length_b   1.000
_cell.length_c   1.000
_cell.angle_alpha   90.00
_cell.angle_beta   90.00
_cell.angle_gamma   90.00
#
_symmetry.space_group_name_H-M   'P 1'
#
loop_
_entity.id
_entity.type
_entity.pdbx_description
1 polymer ?
#
loop_
_entity_poly.entity_id
_entity_poly.type
_entity_poly.pdbx_seq_one_letter_code
_entity_poly.pdbx_strand_id
1 'polypeptide(L)'
;MAEIGGYIITLIKNNWAILIPITLSLVAIIFTAFKDFILPWFVKPKLQITYEKGEPYKRQANINAGQNQLVVGFFDRFKIKNVGSETAKNCRCQIYSIINEKGKELHLQGFPIKWASRPESAIDFIKAERLNLAPGESEFVDLTNTRIDNVGYFYFQPYHNVPIGMDGQVTLKDYTLKIIISGDNFKPYFATFEIDGHPKEKHILEIILKEVSRK
;
A
#
# COMPACT_ATOMS: atom_id res chain seq x y z
N MET A 1 43.50 -36.19 30.31
CA MET A 1 42.18 -35.82 29.75
C MET A 1 40.98 -36.31 30.59
N ALA A 2 41.11 -37.35 31.44
CA ALA A 2 40.00 -37.83 32.29
C ALA A 2 39.66 -36.96 33.52
N GLU A 3 40.62 -36.18 34.05
CA GLU A 3 40.43 -35.38 35.27
C GLU A 3 39.56 -34.12 35.06
N ILE A 4 39.57 -33.54 33.86
CA ILE A 4 38.80 -32.33 33.53
C ILE A 4 37.29 -32.63 33.57
N GLY A 5 36.87 -33.82 33.15
CA GLY A 5 35.46 -34.23 33.16
C GLY A 5 34.89 -34.42 34.57
N GLY A 6 35.67 -34.98 35.50
CA GLY A 6 35.25 -35.19 36.88
C GLY A 6 35.04 -33.88 37.66
N TYR A 7 35.89 -32.89 37.42
CA TYR A 7 35.78 -31.58 38.06
C TYR A 7 34.53 -30.83 37.59
N ILE A 8 34.23 -30.86 36.28
CA ILE A 8 33.03 -30.23 35.70
C ILE A 8 31.75 -30.86 36.27
N ILE A 9 31.69 -32.19 36.36
CA ILE A 9 30.51 -32.90 36.87
C ILE A 9 30.25 -32.56 38.36
N THR A 10 31.30 -32.46 39.17
CA THR A 10 31.19 -32.13 40.59
C THR A 10 30.77 -30.67 40.81
N LEU A 11 31.29 -29.76 39.99
CA LEU A 11 30.90 -28.34 40.00
C LEU A 11 29.42 -28.16 39.61
N ILE A 12 28.95 -28.90 38.60
CA ILE A 12 27.54 -28.88 38.18
C ILE A 12 26.65 -29.44 39.30
N LYS A 13 27.01 -30.57 39.90
CA LYS A 13 26.24 -31.18 41.00
C LYS A 13 26.16 -30.31 42.26
N ASN A 14 27.16 -29.49 42.55
CA ASN A 14 27.13 -28.62 43.72
C ASN A 14 26.42 -27.28 43.47
N ASN A 15 26.31 -26.84 42.21
CA ASN A 15 25.75 -25.54 41.85
C ASN A 15 24.51 -25.62 40.94
N TRP A 16 23.91 -26.80 40.78
CA TRP A 16 22.78 -27.03 39.86
C TRP A 16 21.61 -26.07 40.09
N ALA A 17 21.32 -25.74 41.36
CA ALA A 17 20.25 -24.83 41.74
C ALA A 17 20.46 -23.38 41.23
N ILE A 18 21.70 -23.01 40.90
CA ILE A 18 22.07 -21.70 40.34
C ILE A 18 22.24 -21.82 38.82
N LEU A 19 22.87 -22.89 38.34
CA LEU A 19 23.14 -23.11 36.92
C LEU A 19 21.86 -23.30 36.09
N ILE A 20 20.84 -23.98 36.64
CA ILE A 20 19.57 -24.20 35.92
C ILE A 20 18.84 -22.87 35.67
N PRO A 21 18.58 -21.99 36.67
CA PRO A 21 17.95 -20.69 36.42
C PRO A 21 18.72 -19.80 35.45
N ILE A 22 20.05 -19.77 35.55
CA ILE A 22 20.90 -19.00 34.61
C ILE A 22 20.72 -19.52 33.19
N THR A 23 20.76 -20.84 33.00
CA THR A 23 20.58 -21.48 31.70
C THR A 23 19.20 -21.19 31.13
N LEU A 24 18.14 -21.34 31.94
CA LEU A 24 16.78 -21.02 31.53
C LEU A 24 16.60 -19.53 31.18
N SER A 25 17.25 -18.63 31.92
CA SER A 25 17.21 -17.19 31.65
C SER A 25 17.91 -16.85 30.33
N LEU A 26 19.08 -17.45 30.07
CA LEU A 26 19.79 -17.32 28.79
C LEU A 26 18.96 -17.84 27.62
N VAL A 27 18.35 -19.02 27.76
CA VAL A 27 17.46 -19.59 26.75
C VAL A 27 16.25 -18.68 26.50
N ALA A 28 15.64 -18.13 27.56
CA ALA A 28 14.53 -17.20 27.44
C ALA A 28 14.95 -15.92 26.69
N ILE A 29 16.11 -15.33 27.00
CA ILE A 29 16.63 -14.14 26.30
C ILE A 29 16.87 -14.45 24.82
N ILE A 30 17.51 -15.58 24.51
CA ILE A 30 17.76 -16.00 23.13
C ILE A 30 16.44 -16.22 22.39
N PHE A 31 15.47 -16.87 23.01
CA PHE A 31 14.16 -17.13 22.41
C PHE A 31 13.41 -15.83 22.14
N THR A 32 13.38 -14.90 23.09
CA THR A 32 12.77 -13.58 22.92
C THR A 32 13.49 -12.79 21.82
N ALA A 33 14.82 -12.77 21.82
CA ALA A 33 15.60 -12.11 20.79
C ALA A 33 15.33 -12.70 19.39
N PHE A 34 15.26 -14.02 19.29
CA PHE A 34 14.93 -14.71 18.05
C PHE A 34 13.51 -14.39 17.59
N LYS A 35 12.51 -14.50 18.48
CA LYS A 35 11.11 -14.26 18.16
C LYS A 35 10.83 -12.80 17.79
N ASP A 36 11.43 -11.84 18.49
CA ASP A 36 11.05 -10.44 18.38
C ASP A 36 11.91 -9.68 17.36
N PHE A 37 13.12 -10.16 17.05
CA PHE A 37 14.02 -9.46 16.12
C PHE A 37 14.38 -10.29 14.88
N ILE A 38 14.68 -11.58 15.05
CA ILE A 38 15.18 -12.42 13.95
C ILE A 38 14.02 -12.93 13.10
N LEU A 39 13.02 -13.57 13.70
CA LEU A 39 11.86 -14.12 13.02
C LEU A 39 11.09 -13.05 12.21
N PRO A 40 10.83 -11.83 12.74
CA PRO A 40 10.16 -10.80 11.97
C PRO A 40 11.03 -10.26 10.85
N TRP A 41 12.36 -10.48 10.84
CA TRP A 41 13.19 -10.15 9.68
C TRP A 41 12.88 -11.09 8.50
N PHE A 42 12.77 -12.39 8.77
CA PHE A 42 12.54 -13.40 7.73
C PHE A 42 11.08 -13.49 7.28
N VAL A 43 10.14 -13.19 8.18
CA VAL A 43 8.70 -13.37 7.93
C VAL A 43 8.01 -12.00 7.85
N LYS A 44 8.36 -11.20 6.83
CA LYS A 44 7.75 -9.86 6.62
C LYS A 44 6.58 -9.93 5.63
N PRO A 45 5.55 -9.07 5.81
CA PRO A 45 4.60 -8.82 4.74
C PRO A 45 5.35 -8.27 3.52
N LYS A 46 4.96 -8.76 2.33
CA LYS A 46 5.53 -8.29 1.07
C LYS A 46 4.41 -7.89 0.15
N LEU A 47 4.34 -6.61 -0.21
CA LEU A 47 3.31 -6.12 -1.11
C LEU A 47 3.83 -6.08 -2.55
N GLN A 48 2.97 -6.45 -3.47
CA GLN A 48 3.18 -6.35 -4.90
C GLN A 48 2.06 -5.49 -5.48
N ILE A 49 2.45 -4.45 -6.23
CA ILE A 49 1.53 -3.57 -6.93
C ILE A 49 1.58 -3.96 -8.41
N THR A 50 0.42 -4.22 -9.01
CA THR A 50 0.28 -4.64 -10.40
C THR A 50 -0.81 -3.84 -11.09
N TYR A 51 -0.59 -3.52 -12.36
CA TYR A 51 -1.57 -2.91 -13.25
C TYR A 51 -1.55 -3.68 -14.57
N GLU A 52 -2.73 -3.95 -15.12
CA GLU A 52 -2.91 -4.64 -16.39
C GLU A 52 -3.83 -3.81 -17.29
N LYS A 53 -3.53 -3.75 -18.59
CA LYS A 53 -4.38 -3.08 -19.58
C LYS A 53 -5.47 -4.05 -20.04
N GLY A 54 -6.59 -4.08 -19.35
CA GLY A 54 -7.74 -4.92 -19.72
C GLY A 54 -8.77 -5.04 -18.61
N GLU A 55 -9.93 -5.65 -18.88
CA GLU A 55 -10.87 -6.01 -17.82
C GLU A 55 -10.25 -7.03 -16.86
N PRO A 56 -10.51 -6.95 -15.53
CA PRO A 56 -11.40 -6.01 -14.83
C PRO A 56 -10.70 -4.70 -14.39
N TYR A 57 -9.49 -4.44 -14.86
CA TYR A 57 -8.66 -3.31 -14.43
C TYR A 57 -8.97 -2.00 -15.15
N LYS A 58 -9.59 -2.07 -16.31
CA LYS A 58 -10.11 -0.91 -17.04
C LYS A 58 -11.55 -1.14 -17.43
N ARG A 59 -12.45 -0.27 -16.98
CA ARG A 59 -13.87 -0.35 -17.34
C ARG A 59 -14.49 1.03 -17.41
N GLN A 60 -15.44 1.16 -18.33
CA GLN A 60 -16.25 2.36 -18.49
C GLN A 60 -17.28 2.47 -17.36
N ALA A 61 -17.40 3.65 -16.77
CA ALA A 61 -18.36 3.95 -15.72
C ALA A 61 -18.99 5.33 -15.91
N ASN A 62 -20.22 5.48 -15.43
CA ASN A 62 -20.87 6.78 -15.32
C ASN A 62 -20.35 7.48 -14.08
N ILE A 63 -19.73 8.63 -14.27
CA ILE A 63 -19.05 9.40 -13.25
C ILE A 63 -19.82 10.69 -13.03
N ASN A 64 -20.00 11.05 -11.76
CA ASN A 64 -20.54 12.35 -11.41
C ASN A 64 -19.43 13.41 -11.55
N ALA A 65 -19.52 14.23 -12.60
CA ALA A 65 -18.57 15.31 -12.89
C ALA A 65 -18.84 16.61 -12.13
N GLY A 66 -19.83 16.63 -11.23
CA GLY A 66 -20.34 17.83 -10.57
C GLY A 66 -21.70 18.26 -11.11
N GLN A 67 -22.43 19.07 -10.32
CA GLN A 67 -23.75 19.65 -10.66
C GLN A 67 -24.74 18.69 -11.35
N ASN A 68 -24.81 17.42 -10.93
CA ASN A 68 -25.67 16.38 -11.51
C ASN A 68 -25.39 16.01 -12.97
N GLN A 69 -24.20 16.31 -13.50
CA GLN A 69 -23.79 15.83 -14.81
C GLN A 69 -23.13 14.45 -14.69
N LEU A 70 -23.82 13.42 -15.20
CA LEU A 70 -23.22 12.11 -15.42
C LEU A 70 -22.45 12.15 -16.74
N VAL A 71 -21.15 11.96 -16.65
CA VAL A 71 -20.26 11.83 -17.79
C VAL A 71 -19.76 10.41 -17.90
N VAL A 72 -19.62 9.94 -19.13
CA VAL A 72 -18.93 8.69 -19.41
C VAL A 72 -17.45 8.90 -19.13
N GLY A 73 -16.87 8.05 -18.28
CA GLY A 73 -15.43 7.96 -18.15
C GLY A 73 -14.99 6.54 -17.83
N PHE A 74 -13.77 6.42 -17.35
CA PHE A 74 -13.11 5.14 -17.14
C PHE A 74 -12.50 5.10 -15.74
N PHE A 75 -12.54 3.94 -15.10
CA PHE A 75 -11.68 3.67 -13.97
C PHE A 75 -10.52 2.79 -14.40
N ASP A 76 -9.32 3.20 -14.02
CA ASP A 76 -8.08 2.44 -14.09
C ASP A 76 -7.77 1.93 -12.68
N ARG A 77 -7.73 0.62 -12.54
CA ARG A 77 -7.64 -0.07 -11.26
C ARG A 77 -6.25 -0.67 -11.07
N PHE A 78 -5.65 -0.37 -9.93
CA PHE A 78 -4.39 -0.98 -9.51
C PHE A 78 -4.68 -2.06 -8.48
N LYS A 79 -3.99 -3.19 -8.61
CA LYS A 79 -4.07 -4.29 -7.65
C LYS A 79 -2.88 -4.24 -6.72
N ILE A 80 -3.17 -4.36 -5.44
CA ILE A 80 -2.20 -4.43 -4.35
C ILE A 80 -2.38 -5.80 -3.71
N LYS A 81 -1.41 -6.68 -3.91
CA LYS A 81 -1.44 -8.06 -3.40
C LYS A 81 -0.39 -8.25 -2.32
N ASN A 82 -0.75 -8.92 -1.22
CA ASN A 82 0.24 -9.43 -0.29
C ASN A 82 0.78 -10.77 -0.78
N VAL A 83 2.04 -10.77 -1.22
CA VAL A 83 2.80 -11.95 -1.65
C VAL A 83 3.76 -12.45 -0.56
N GLY A 84 3.75 -11.82 0.61
CA GLY A 84 4.48 -12.28 1.79
C GLY A 84 3.74 -13.38 2.55
N SER A 85 4.42 -13.94 3.55
CA SER A 85 3.90 -15.00 4.41
C SER A 85 3.13 -14.48 5.63
N GLU A 86 3.18 -13.18 5.90
CA GLU A 86 2.50 -12.54 7.04
C GLU A 86 1.51 -11.46 6.60
N THR A 87 0.47 -11.24 7.40
CA THR A 87 -0.54 -10.21 7.17
C THR A 87 0.08 -8.81 7.21
N ALA A 88 -0.14 -8.01 6.17
CA ALA A 88 0.19 -6.58 6.18
C ALA A 88 -0.90 -5.83 6.97
N LYS A 89 -0.53 -5.19 8.08
CA LYS A 89 -1.49 -4.61 9.03
C LYS A 89 -1.71 -3.12 8.80
N ASN A 90 -2.95 -2.67 8.95
CA ASN A 90 -3.36 -1.26 8.89
C ASN A 90 -2.87 -0.53 7.62
N CYS A 91 -2.91 -1.22 6.49
CA CYS A 91 -2.49 -0.72 5.19
C CYS A 91 -3.30 0.50 4.78
N ARG A 92 -2.60 1.56 4.34
CA ARG A 92 -3.16 2.79 3.77
C ARG A 92 -2.53 3.04 2.41
N CYS A 93 -3.32 3.50 1.44
CA CYS A 93 -2.82 3.98 0.16
C CYS A 93 -2.97 5.50 0.11
N GLN A 94 -1.90 6.21 -0.22
CA GLN A 94 -1.91 7.68 -0.27
C GLN A 94 -1.13 8.19 -1.49
N ILE A 95 -1.47 9.39 -1.94
CA ILE A 95 -0.66 10.13 -2.92
C ILE A 95 0.60 10.60 -2.21
N TYR A 96 1.76 10.19 -2.70
CA TYR A 96 3.04 10.70 -2.22
C TYR A 96 3.42 12.00 -2.93
N SER A 97 3.26 12.05 -4.25
CA SER A 97 3.51 13.23 -5.07
C SER A 97 2.81 13.12 -6.43
N ILE A 98 2.42 14.24 -7.02
CA ILE A 98 2.08 14.33 -8.44
C ILE A 98 2.91 15.43 -9.06
N ILE A 99 3.75 15.09 -10.03
CA ILE A 99 4.69 16.02 -10.66
C ILE A 99 4.31 16.13 -12.13
N ASN A 100 4.15 17.35 -12.65
CA ASN A 100 3.91 17.54 -14.09
C ASN A 100 5.20 17.40 -14.91
N GLU A 101 5.07 17.38 -16.24
CA GLU A 101 6.21 17.39 -17.19
C GLU A 101 7.28 18.48 -16.91
N LYS A 102 6.89 19.59 -16.27
CA LYS A 102 7.77 20.73 -15.95
C LYS A 102 8.45 20.60 -14.58
N GLY A 103 8.26 19.49 -13.87
CA GLY A 103 8.80 19.26 -12.54
C GLY A 103 8.04 19.98 -11.41
N LYS A 104 6.89 20.61 -11.69
CA LYS A 104 6.06 21.26 -10.66
C LYS A 104 5.19 20.22 -9.97
N GLU A 105 5.27 20.20 -8.64
CA GLU A 105 4.43 19.35 -7.79
C GLU A 105 3.03 19.96 -7.60
N LEU A 106 2.00 19.12 -7.64
CA LEU A 106 0.63 19.47 -7.27
C LEU A 106 0.44 19.28 -5.76
N HIS A 107 -0.39 20.13 -5.14
CA HIS A 107 -0.65 20.13 -3.70
C HIS A 107 -1.59 18.99 -3.24
N LEU A 108 -1.26 17.74 -3.59
CA LEU A 108 -2.08 16.56 -3.31
C LEU A 108 -1.35 15.52 -2.43
N GLN A 109 -0.19 15.86 -1.89
CA GLN A 109 0.60 14.97 -1.04
C GLN A 109 -0.17 14.60 0.24
N GLY A 110 -0.13 13.32 0.61
CA GLY A 110 -0.79 12.77 1.78
C GLY A 110 -2.27 12.42 1.56
N PHE A 111 -2.85 12.77 0.41
CA PHE A 111 -4.25 12.48 0.10
C PHE A 111 -4.53 10.96 0.16
N PRO A 112 -5.45 10.49 1.02
CA PRO A 112 -5.79 9.09 1.14
C PRO A 112 -6.62 8.63 -0.05
N ILE A 113 -6.20 7.53 -0.66
CA ILE A 113 -6.89 6.94 -1.82
C ILE A 113 -7.81 5.82 -1.32
N LYS A 114 -9.07 5.86 -1.74
CA LYS A 114 -10.07 4.86 -1.33
C LYS A 114 -9.78 3.46 -1.90
N TRP A 115 -9.81 2.47 -1.03
CA TRP A 115 -9.85 1.06 -1.40
C TRP A 115 -11.19 0.74 -2.09
N ALA A 116 -11.14 0.15 -3.28
CA ALA A 116 -12.32 -0.09 -4.13
C ALA A 116 -13.33 -1.06 -3.50
N SER A 117 -12.90 -1.94 -2.60
CA SER A 117 -13.77 -2.88 -1.88
C SER A 117 -14.58 -2.23 -0.75
N ARG A 118 -14.28 -0.97 -0.36
CA ARG A 118 -14.89 -0.33 0.81
C ARG A 118 -16.17 0.43 0.42
N PRO A 119 -17.32 0.06 1.00
CA PRO A 119 -18.59 0.71 0.71
C PRO A 119 -18.59 2.16 1.21
N GLU A 120 -19.33 3.03 0.52
CA GLU A 120 -19.53 4.44 0.89
C GLU A 120 -20.23 4.62 2.23
N SER A 121 -21.01 3.61 2.65
CA SER A 121 -21.74 3.59 3.93
C SER A 121 -20.88 3.18 5.13
N ALA A 122 -19.55 3.11 5.00
CA ALA A 122 -18.69 2.77 6.13
C ALA A 122 -18.80 3.85 7.21
N ILE A 123 -19.40 3.49 8.34
CA ILE A 123 -19.75 4.40 9.46
C ILE A 123 -18.50 5.03 10.12
N ASP A 124 -17.32 4.44 9.91
CA ASP A 124 -16.05 4.90 10.49
C ASP A 124 -15.00 5.11 9.38
N PHE A 125 -14.82 6.37 8.96
CA PHE A 125 -13.89 6.76 7.91
C PHE A 125 -12.43 6.41 8.24
N ILE A 126 -12.03 6.54 9.51
CA ILE A 126 -10.67 6.24 9.96
C ILE A 126 -10.37 4.75 9.80
N LYS A 127 -11.37 3.90 10.06
CA LYS A 127 -11.28 2.46 9.80
C LYS A 127 -11.43 2.09 8.33
N ALA A 128 -12.15 2.89 7.52
CA ALA A 128 -12.31 2.63 6.10
C ALA A 128 -11.00 2.83 5.31
N GLU A 129 -10.17 3.79 5.73
CA GLU A 129 -8.83 4.06 5.19
C GLU A 129 -7.83 2.93 5.41
N ARG A 130 -8.00 2.17 6.50
CA ARG A 130 -7.04 1.15 6.93
C ARG A 130 -7.60 -0.24 6.69
N LEU A 131 -6.81 -1.11 6.07
CA LEU A 131 -7.17 -2.51 5.93
C LEU A 131 -6.00 -3.44 6.25
N ASN A 132 -6.33 -4.67 6.63
CA ASN A 132 -5.33 -5.73 6.72
C ASN A 132 -5.35 -6.51 5.40
N LEU A 133 -4.18 -6.86 4.87
CA LEU A 133 -4.05 -7.78 3.74
C LEU A 133 -3.43 -9.07 4.25
N ALA A 134 -4.21 -10.13 4.38
CA ALA A 134 -3.69 -11.44 4.74
C ALA A 134 -2.78 -12.00 3.61
N PRO A 135 -1.94 -13.00 3.90
CA PRO A 135 -1.12 -13.65 2.89
C PRO A 135 -1.95 -14.14 1.70
N GLY A 136 -1.57 -13.74 0.49
CA GLY A 136 -2.27 -14.09 -0.74
C GLY A 136 -3.46 -13.20 -1.09
N GLU A 137 -3.99 -12.40 -0.16
CA GLU A 137 -5.08 -11.47 -0.42
C GLU A 137 -4.65 -10.31 -1.32
N SER A 138 -5.63 -9.77 -2.04
CA SER A 138 -5.43 -8.61 -2.88
C SER A 138 -6.57 -7.63 -2.74
N GLU A 139 -6.21 -6.36 -2.77
CA GLU A 139 -7.14 -5.23 -2.79
C GLU A 139 -6.87 -4.33 -3.98
N PHE A 140 -7.82 -3.44 -4.23
CA PHE A 140 -7.82 -2.60 -5.41
C PHE A 140 -7.97 -1.13 -5.06
N VAL A 141 -7.41 -0.30 -5.92
CA VAL A 141 -7.51 1.16 -5.86
C VAL A 141 -7.87 1.67 -7.24
N ASP A 142 -8.85 2.57 -7.31
CA ASP A 142 -9.39 3.07 -8.57
C ASP A 142 -8.94 4.52 -8.80
N LEU A 143 -8.34 4.76 -9.97
CA LEU A 143 -8.07 6.07 -10.54
C LEU A 143 -9.11 6.32 -11.63
N THR A 144 -9.93 7.33 -11.44
CA THR A 144 -11.02 7.62 -12.35
C THR A 144 -10.64 8.76 -13.27
N ASN A 145 -11.00 8.66 -14.55
CA ASN A 145 -10.81 9.72 -15.53
C ASN A 145 -12.06 9.96 -16.36
N THR A 146 -12.23 11.21 -16.80
CA THR A 146 -13.37 11.66 -17.57
C THR A 146 -13.02 12.85 -18.45
N ARG A 147 -13.92 13.24 -19.35
CA ARG A 147 -13.79 14.40 -20.21
C ARG A 147 -15.02 15.30 -20.08
N ILE A 148 -14.80 16.57 -19.78
CA ILE A 148 -15.84 17.60 -19.66
C ILE A 148 -15.44 18.76 -20.58
N ASP A 149 -16.31 19.21 -21.47
CA ASP A 149 -16.08 20.36 -22.37
C ASP A 149 -14.74 20.31 -23.11
N ASN A 150 -14.41 19.15 -23.65
CA ASN A 150 -13.14 18.83 -24.32
C ASN A 150 -11.89 18.78 -23.45
N VAL A 151 -11.98 19.11 -22.16
CA VAL A 151 -10.89 19.02 -21.19
C VAL A 151 -10.95 17.67 -20.47
N GLY A 152 -9.85 16.92 -20.47
CA GLY A 152 -9.74 15.68 -19.71
C GLY A 152 -9.46 15.96 -18.25
N TYR A 153 -9.95 15.12 -17.36
CA TYR A 153 -9.71 15.19 -15.93
C TYR A 153 -9.49 13.79 -15.35
N PHE A 154 -8.68 13.70 -14.30
CA PHE A 154 -8.58 12.51 -13.45
C PHE A 154 -8.77 12.87 -11.98
N TYR A 155 -9.25 11.91 -11.20
CA TYR A 155 -9.41 12.05 -9.76
C TYR A 155 -9.37 10.70 -9.06
N PHE A 156 -9.07 10.73 -7.77
CA PHE A 156 -9.16 9.59 -6.88
C PHE A 156 -10.46 9.68 -6.09
N GLN A 157 -11.14 8.55 -5.89
CA GLN A 157 -12.32 8.56 -5.04
C GLN A 157 -11.88 8.83 -3.58
N PRO A 158 -12.41 9.88 -2.93
CA PRO A 158 -12.10 10.16 -1.53
C PRO A 158 -12.85 9.22 -0.59
N TYR A 159 -12.35 9.08 0.64
CA TYR A 159 -13.15 8.53 1.76
C TYR A 159 -14.21 9.49 2.27
N HIS A 160 -13.98 10.79 2.12
CA HIS A 160 -14.82 11.84 2.64
C HIS A 160 -15.74 12.40 1.54
N ASN A 161 -16.99 12.72 1.90
CA ASN A 161 -17.92 13.44 1.02
C ASN A 161 -17.47 14.89 0.74
N VAL A 162 -16.49 15.39 1.51
CA VAL A 162 -15.84 16.67 1.30
C VAL A 162 -14.46 16.38 0.72
N PRO A 163 -14.10 16.95 -0.44
CA PRO A 163 -12.75 16.83 -0.98
C PRO A 163 -11.74 17.50 -0.02
N ILE A 164 -11.09 16.73 0.86
CA ILE A 164 -10.04 17.27 1.72
C ILE A 164 -8.74 17.23 0.91
N GLY A 165 -8.28 18.39 0.44
CA GLY A 165 -6.98 18.56 -0.23
C GLY A 165 -6.95 18.29 -1.74
N MET A 166 -8.07 17.88 -2.36
CA MET A 166 -8.28 17.98 -3.81
C MET A 166 -9.45 18.93 -4.03
N ASP A 167 -9.33 20.00 -4.82
CA ASP A 167 -10.52 20.80 -5.23
C ASP A 167 -11.45 20.05 -6.22
N GLY A 168 -11.33 18.72 -6.30
CA GLY A 168 -12.04 17.89 -7.26
C GLY A 168 -11.44 18.06 -8.66
N GLN A 169 -10.89 16.98 -9.21
CA GLN A 169 -10.45 16.85 -10.60
C GLN A 169 -9.13 17.58 -10.94
N VAL A 170 -8.14 16.81 -11.42
CA VAL A 170 -6.89 17.32 -12.00
C VAL A 170 -7.00 17.22 -13.50
N THR A 171 -6.72 18.30 -14.24
CA THR A 171 -6.70 18.26 -15.70
C THR A 171 -5.77 17.15 -16.18
N LEU A 172 -6.21 16.31 -17.10
CA LEU A 172 -5.40 15.25 -17.67
C LEU A 172 -4.30 15.86 -18.57
N LYS A 173 -3.06 15.62 -18.20
CA LYS A 173 -1.82 16.02 -18.87
C LYS A 173 -0.76 14.96 -18.55
N ASP A 174 0.47 15.22 -18.95
CA ASP A 174 1.60 14.37 -18.63
C ASP A 174 2.03 14.59 -17.18
N TYR A 175 1.75 13.59 -16.34
CA TYR A 175 2.12 13.57 -14.93
C TYR A 175 2.90 12.31 -14.56
N THR A 176 3.80 12.47 -13.59
CA THR A 176 4.34 11.37 -12.79
C THR A 176 3.61 11.34 -11.46
N LEU A 177 2.75 10.33 -11.28
CA LEU A 177 2.08 10.03 -10.03
C LEU A 177 2.92 9.06 -9.22
N LYS A 178 3.22 9.40 -7.97
CA LYS A 178 3.81 8.48 -7.01
C LYS A 178 2.81 8.21 -5.89
N ILE A 179 2.51 6.95 -5.65
CA ILE A 179 1.70 6.51 -4.51
C ILE A 179 2.61 5.86 -3.46
N ILE A 180 2.18 5.93 -2.22
CA ILE A 180 2.78 5.24 -1.08
C ILE A 180 1.75 4.32 -0.44
N ILE A 181 2.17 3.10 -0.13
CA ILE A 181 1.42 2.15 0.67
C ILE A 181 2.17 1.96 1.99
N SER A 182 1.54 2.34 3.09
CA SER A 182 2.12 2.29 4.44
C SER A 182 1.29 1.38 5.34
N GLY A 183 1.91 0.85 6.40
CA GLY A 183 1.26 0.02 7.43
C GLY A 183 2.21 -0.23 8.59
N ASP A 184 1.74 -0.97 9.60
CA ASP A 184 2.42 -1.02 10.90
C ASP A 184 3.65 -1.95 10.93
N ASN A 185 3.64 -3.02 10.12
CA ASN A 185 4.62 -4.10 10.22
C ASN A 185 5.45 -4.31 8.93
N PHE A 186 5.52 -3.30 8.07
CA PHE A 186 6.35 -3.34 6.86
C PHE A 186 6.88 -1.94 6.50
N LYS A 187 7.98 -1.88 5.75
CA LYS A 187 8.50 -0.62 5.21
C LYS A 187 7.56 -0.12 4.10
N PRO A 188 7.27 1.19 4.02
CA PRO A 188 6.36 1.71 3.01
C PRO A 188 6.79 1.32 1.59
N TYR A 189 5.82 0.92 0.77
CA TYR A 189 6.01 0.59 -0.64
C TYR A 189 5.67 1.80 -1.49
N PHE A 190 6.49 2.05 -2.50
CA PHE A 190 6.23 3.11 -3.47
C PHE A 190 5.95 2.49 -4.84
N ALA A 191 4.93 3.03 -5.51
CA ALA A 191 4.74 2.82 -6.94
C ALA A 191 4.70 4.17 -7.64
N THR A 192 5.33 4.21 -8.80
CA THR A 192 5.34 5.38 -9.67
C THR A 192 4.68 5.00 -10.99
N PHE A 193 3.76 5.85 -11.40
CA PHE A 193 2.99 5.72 -12.62
C PHE A 193 3.12 6.99 -13.46
N GLU A 194 3.26 6.79 -14.76
CA GLU A 194 3.06 7.85 -15.73
C GLU A 194 1.56 7.96 -16.04
N ILE A 195 1.06 9.18 -16.13
CA ILE A 195 -0.28 9.49 -16.63
C ILE A 195 -0.05 10.21 -17.94
N ASP A 196 -0.47 9.59 -19.04
CA ASP A 196 -0.44 10.18 -20.38
C ASP A 196 -1.74 10.95 -20.60
N GLY A 197 -1.62 12.24 -20.90
CA GLY A 197 -2.76 13.12 -21.09
C GLY A 197 -3.35 13.12 -22.49
N HIS A 198 -2.78 12.36 -23.42
CA HIS A 198 -3.17 12.44 -24.82
C HIS A 198 -4.47 11.68 -25.10
N PRO A 199 -5.47 12.34 -25.73
CA PRO A 199 -6.67 11.66 -26.19
C PRO A 199 -6.31 10.72 -27.34
N LYS A 200 -6.55 9.41 -27.19
CA LYS A 200 -6.38 8.44 -28.29
C LYS A 200 -7.57 8.40 -29.23
N GLU A 201 -8.78 8.64 -28.72
CA GLU A 201 -10.01 8.69 -29.51
C GLU A 201 -10.89 9.85 -29.04
N LYS A 202 -11.87 10.27 -29.85
CA LYS A 202 -12.76 11.42 -29.54
C LYS A 202 -13.40 11.36 -28.14
N HIS A 203 -13.49 10.18 -27.53
CA HIS A 203 -14.11 9.96 -26.23
C HIS A 203 -13.27 9.12 -25.24
N ILE A 204 -12.04 8.74 -25.58
CA ILE A 204 -11.21 7.87 -24.73
C ILE A 204 -9.90 8.56 -24.40
N LEU A 205 -9.75 8.90 -23.12
CA LEU A 205 -8.48 9.26 -22.51
C LEU A 205 -7.83 7.96 -22.06
N GLU A 206 -6.58 7.71 -22.48
CA GLU A 206 -5.84 6.54 -22.03
C GLU A 206 -4.81 6.96 -20.99
N ILE A 207 -5.06 6.61 -19.72
CA ILE A 207 -4.00 6.65 -18.72
C ILE A 207 -3.08 5.45 -18.95
N ILE A 208 -1.84 5.69 -19.37
CA ILE A 208 -0.82 4.65 -19.52
C ILE A 208 0.03 4.56 -18.27
N LEU A 209 -0.41 3.72 -17.33
CA LEU A 209 0.30 3.50 -16.09
C LEU A 209 1.50 2.56 -16.32
N LYS A 210 2.69 3.15 -16.50
CA LYS A 210 3.95 2.39 -16.52
C LYS A 210 4.50 2.32 -15.11
N GLU A 211 4.76 1.12 -14.60
CA GLU A 211 5.48 0.96 -13.32
C GLU A 211 6.95 1.38 -13.51
N VAL A 212 7.34 2.52 -12.97
CA VAL A 212 8.68 3.10 -13.22
C VAL A 212 9.74 2.58 -12.24
N SER A 213 9.38 2.19 -11.02
CA SER A 213 10.35 1.58 -10.08
C SER A 213 9.68 0.99 -8.82
N ARG A 214 10.20 -0.14 -8.32
CA ARG A 214 10.03 -0.61 -6.94
C ARG A 214 11.31 -0.31 -6.16
N LYS A 215 11.23 0.42 -5.05
CA LYS A 215 12.33 0.57 -4.08
C LYS A 215 11.84 0.15 -2.71
#